data_AF-A0A3P4B9Y1-F1
#
_entry.id   AF-A0A3P4B9Y1-F1
#
_cell.length_a   1.000
_cell.length_b   1.000
_cell.length_c   1.000
_cell.angle_alpha   90.00
_cell.angle_beta   90.00
_cell.angle_gamma   90.00
#
_symmetry.space_group_name_H-M   'P 1'
#
loop_
_entity.id
_entity.type
_entity.pdbx_description
1 polymer ?
#
loop_
_entity_poly.entity_id
_entity_poly.type
_entity_poly.pdbx_seq_one_letter_code
_entity_poly.pdbx_strand_id
1 'polypeptide(L)' 'MSEYSPLSTAAELAFLDDDECVAGYRAGLGGAPEPGSDKSKSYWHGWRNGMMDTGRLPIDGAARQLAAEVVRRQRAH' A
#
# COMPACT_ATOMS: atom_id res chain seq x y z
N MET A 1 -12.96 9.54 -5.56
CA MET A 1 -12.76 9.19 -4.14
C MET A 1 -12.42 7.72 -4.11
N SER A 2 -11.25 7.35 -3.59
CA SER A 2 -10.90 5.94 -3.35
C SER A 2 -11.94 5.29 -2.43
N GLU A 3 -12.43 4.10 -2.79
CA GLU A 3 -13.29 3.27 -1.93
C GLU A 3 -12.50 2.54 -0.84
N TYR A 4 -11.17 2.51 -0.94
CA TYR A 4 -10.31 1.79 -0.01
C TYR A 4 -9.69 2.70 1.04
N SER A 5 -9.61 2.17 2.26
CA SER A 5 -8.93 2.78 3.38
C SER A 5 -7.49 2.28 3.51
N PRO A 6 -6.55 3.12 3.97
CA PRO A 6 -5.18 2.73 4.27
C PRO A 6 -5.11 1.51 5.20
N LEU A 7 -4.23 0.56 4.87
CA LEU A 7 -3.90 -0.55 5.76
C LEU A 7 -3.01 -0.09 6.92
N SER A 8 -3.28 -0.62 8.11
CA SER A 8 -2.46 -0.35 9.30
C SER A 8 -1.96 -1.61 10.01
N THR A 9 -2.38 -2.81 9.57
CA THR A 9 -2.00 -4.08 10.19
C THR A 9 -1.35 -5.08 9.23
N ALA A 10 -0.42 -5.89 9.74
CA ALA A 10 0.25 -6.94 8.98
C ALA A 10 -0.68 -8.14 8.68
N ALA A 11 -1.75 -8.29 9.46
CA ALA A 11 -2.80 -9.26 9.18
C ALA A 11 -3.54 -8.89 7.89
N GLU A 12 -3.95 -7.63 7.73
CA GLU A 12 -4.59 -7.18 6.49
C GLU A 12 -3.66 -7.24 5.29
N LEU A 13 -2.38 -6.92 5.49
CA LEU A 13 -1.36 -7.00 4.44
C LEU A 13 -1.23 -8.44 3.90
N ALA A 14 -1.35 -9.45 4.76
CA ALA A 14 -1.21 -10.86 4.38
C ALA A 14 -2.35 -11.40 3.50
N PHE A 15 -3.46 -10.67 3.37
CA PHE A 15 -4.58 -11.04 2.49
C PHE A 15 -4.53 -10.36 1.12
N LEU A 16 -3.54 -9.49 0.89
CA LEU A 16 -3.38 -8.86 -0.41
C LEU A 16 -2.79 -9.84 -1.44
N ASP A 17 -3.13 -9.58 -2.69
CA ASP A 17 -2.52 -10.22 -3.83
C ASP A 17 -1.21 -9.50 -4.19
N ASP A 18 -0.09 -10.21 -4.08
CA ASP A 18 1.25 -9.65 -4.31
C ASP A 18 1.44 -9.15 -5.75
N ASP A 19 0.89 -9.85 -6.76
CA ASP A 19 1.03 -9.46 -8.16
C ASP A 19 0.28 -8.16 -8.45
N GLU A 20 -0.93 -8.01 -7.88
CA GLU A 20 -1.68 -6.77 -7.96
C GLU A 20 -1.00 -5.63 -7.18
N CYS A 21 -0.42 -5.91 -6.02
CA CYS A 21 0.40 -4.94 -5.28
C CYS A 21 1.59 -4.45 -6.11
N VAL A 22 2.31 -5.35 -6.79
CA VAL A 22 3.44 -4.98 -7.66
C VAL A 22 2.96 -4.16 -8.86
N ALA A 23 1.84 -4.53 -9.48
CA ALA A 23 1.26 -3.76 -10.59
C ALA A 23 0.88 -2.35 -10.15
N GLY A 24 0.21 -2.23 -9.00
CA GLY A 24 -0.14 -0.94 -8.38
C GLY A 24 1.10 -0.11 -8.06
N TYR A 25 2.11 -0.72 -7.45
CA TYR A 25 3.36 -0.06 -7.10
C TYR A 25 4.03 0.59 -8.30
N ARG A 26 4.15 -0.14 -9.41
CA ARG A 26 4.73 0.39 -10.66
C ARG A 26 3.93 1.57 -11.21
N ALA A 27 2.60 1.53 -11.13
CA ALA A 27 1.76 2.64 -11.53
C ALA A 27 1.96 3.87 -10.64
N GLY A 28 2.03 3.69 -9.32
CA GLY A 28 2.30 4.77 -8.36
C GLY A 28 3.69 5.38 -8.55
N LEU A 29 4.71 4.55 -8.79
CA LEU A 29 6.08 4.98 -9.09
C LEU A 29 6.11 5.90 -10.32
N GLY A 30 5.31 5.56 -11.35
CA GLY A 30 5.12 6.36 -12.56
C GLY A 30 4.25 7.61 -12.40
N GLY A 31 3.65 7.83 -11.22
CA GLY A 31 2.76 8.97 -10.97
C GLY A 31 1.39 8.85 -11.66
N ALA A 32 0.90 7.64 -11.90
CA ALA A 32 -0.44 7.41 -12.43
C ALA A 32 -1.51 8.04 -11.50
N PRO A 33 -2.66 8.45 -12.05
CA PRO A 33 -3.76 8.99 -11.24
C PRO A 33 -4.25 7.99 -10.21
N GLU A 34 -4.94 8.49 -9.18
CA GLU A 34 -5.52 7.65 -8.13
C GLU A 34 -6.42 6.56 -8.74
N PRO A 35 -6.22 5.28 -8.38
CA PRO A 35 -7.03 4.17 -8.87
C PRO A 35 -8.50 4.34 -8.47
N GLY A 36 -9.40 4.07 -9.42
CA GLY A 36 -10.84 4.05 -9.15
C GLY A 36 -11.31 2.71 -8.59
N SER A 37 -12.63 2.57 -8.50
CA SER A 37 -13.35 1.35 -8.11
C SER A 37 -13.09 0.13 -8.99
N ASP A 38 -12.49 0.34 -10.17
CA ASP A 38 -12.14 -0.71 -11.13
C ASP A 38 -10.84 -1.46 -10.75
N LYS A 39 -10.19 -1.07 -9.65
CA LYS A 39 -8.98 -1.70 -9.15
C LYS A 39 -9.22 -2.31 -7.77
N SER A 40 -8.44 -3.33 -7.46
CA SER A 40 -8.53 -4.03 -6.18
C SER A 40 -7.89 -3.23 -5.04
N LYS A 41 -8.18 -3.64 -3.80
CA LYS A 41 -7.50 -3.16 -2.60
C LYS A 41 -5.99 -3.39 -2.66
N SER A 42 -5.56 -4.53 -3.22
CA SER A 42 -4.15 -4.91 -3.40
C SER A 42 -3.43 -3.93 -4.33
N TYR A 43 -4.02 -3.65 -5.48
CA TYR A 43 -3.50 -2.67 -6.44
C TYR A 43 -3.43 -1.27 -5.83
N TRP A 44 -4.49 -0.84 -5.15
CA TRP A 44 -4.52 0.48 -4.52
C TRP A 44 -3.46 0.61 -3.42
N HIS A 45 -3.24 -0.43 -2.60
CA HIS A 45 -2.17 -0.46 -1.61
C HIS A 45 -0.79 -0.30 -2.26
N GLY A 46 -0.52 -1.06 -3.33
CA GLY A 46 0.71 -0.94 -4.11
C GLY A 46 0.92 0.47 -4.65
N TRP A 47 -0.11 1.05 -5.30
CA TRP A 47 -0.05 2.41 -5.85
C TRP A 47 0.30 3.46 -4.79
N ARG A 48 -0.28 3.35 -3.59
CA ARG A 48 0.06 4.25 -2.48
C ARG A 48 1.50 4.15 -2.07
N ASN A 49 2.04 2.93 -1.95
CA ASN A 49 3.45 2.74 -1.61
C ASN A 49 4.36 3.40 -2.68
N GLY A 50 4.08 3.19 -3.97
CA GLY A 50 4.86 3.81 -5.06
C GLY A 50 4.77 5.35 -5.08
N MET A 51 3.60 5.91 -4.77
CA MET A 51 3.42 7.35 -4.64
C MET A 51 4.15 7.93 -3.42
N MET A 52 4.18 7.21 -2.29
CA MET A 52 4.90 7.62 -1.09
C MET A 52 6.41 7.55 -1.27
N ASP A 53 6.93 6.47 -1.85
CA ASP A 53 8.36 6.27 -2.11
C ASP A 53 8.93 7.34 -3.05
N THR A 54 8.10 7.87 -3.94
CA THR A 54 8.47 8.97 -4.85
C THR A 54 8.19 10.36 -4.28
N GLY A 55 7.73 10.45 -3.03
CA GLY A 55 7.42 11.72 -2.37
C GLY A 55 6.19 12.45 -2.92
N ARG A 56 5.39 11.79 -3.77
CA ARG A 56 4.15 12.36 -4.33
C ARG A 56 2.98 12.30 -3.35
N LEU A 57 3.01 11.31 -2.45
CA LEU A 57 2.13 11.27 -1.28
C LEU A 57 2.97 11.34 0.00
N PRO A 58 2.49 12.04 1.03
CA PRO A 58 3.12 12.00 2.34
C PRO A 58 2.95 10.62 2.97
N ILE A 59 3.96 10.15 3.68
CA ILE A 59 3.88 8.92 4.49
C ILE A 59 2.97 9.20 5.69
N ASP A 60 1.78 8.60 5.68
CA ASP A 60 0.73 8.80 6.68
C ASP A 60 0.89 7.88 7.91
N GLY A 61 0.01 8.07 8.90
CA GLY A 61 0.04 7.29 10.13
C GLY A 61 -0.20 5.80 9.92
N ALA A 62 -1.07 5.43 8.98
CA ALA A 62 -1.37 4.03 8.66
C ALA A 62 -0.16 3.31 8.07
N ALA A 63 0.54 3.93 7.11
CA ALA A 63 1.76 3.39 6.53
C ALA A 63 2.87 3.21 7.60
N ARG A 64 3.04 4.18 8.51
CA ARG A 64 4.01 4.06 9.62
C ARG A 64 3.64 2.93 10.57
N GLN A 65 2.36 2.79 10.91
CA GLN A 65 1.89 1.73 11.78
C GLN A 65 2.10 0.35 11.15
N LEU A 66 1.74 0.22 9.87
CA LEU A 66 1.93 -1.02 9.12
C LEU A 66 3.41 -1.42 9.07
N ALA A 67 4.31 -0.49 8.75
CA ALA A 67 5.74 -0.75 8.75
C ALA A 67 6.25 -1.21 10.12
N ALA A 68 5.80 -0.56 11.21
CA ALA A 68 6.15 -0.95 12.56
C ALA A 68 5.66 -2.37 12.90
N GLU A 69 4.45 -2.75 12.47
CA GLU A 69 3.90 -4.08 12.72
C GLU A 69 4.64 -5.17 11.94
N VAL A 70 4.96 -4.92 10.66
CA VAL A 70 5.77 -5.84 9.84
C VAL A 70 7.14 -6.09 10.48
N VAL A 71 7.82 -5.02 10.92
CA VAL A 71 9.13 -5.15 11.59
C VAL A 71 9.02 -5.91 12.91
N ARG A 72 7.97 -5.66 13.72
CA ARG A 72 7.73 -6.42 14.96
C ARG A 72 7.55 -7.90 14.67
N ARG A 73 6.76 -8.25 13.64
CA ARG A 73 6.51 -9.64 13.24
C ARG A 73 7.78 -10.33 12.77
N GLN A 74 8.60 -9.67 11.94
CA GLN A 74 9.87 -10.21 11.45
C GLN A 74 10.88 -10.49 12.58
N ARG A 75 10.88 -9.68 13.65
CA ARG A 75 11.78 -9.85 14.80
C ARG A 75 11.33 -10.90 15.81
N ALA A 76 10.07 -11.34 15.74
CA ALA A 76 9.52 -12.36 16.63
C ALA A 76 9.76 -13.78 16.10
N HIS A 77 10.28 -13.92 14.88
CA HIS A 77 10.71 -15.15 14.23
C HIS A 77 12.25 -15.24 14.23
#